data_AF-A0A081DB34-F1
#
_entry.id   AF-A0A081DB34-F1
#
_cell.length_a   1.000
_cell.length_b   1.000
_cell.length_c   1.000
_cell.angle_alpha   90.00
_cell.angle_beta   90.00
_cell.angle_gamma   90.00
#
_symmetry.space_group_name_H-M   'P 1'
#
loop_
_entity.id
_entity.type
_entity.pdbx_description
1 polymer ?
#
loop_
_entity_poly.entity_id
_entity_poly.type
_entity_poly.pdbx_seq_one_letter_code
_entity_poly.pdbx_strand_id
1 'polypeptide(L)'
;MNIEENDLSTNSKTSISEKYFNSGLQYYKENNLEKAKELYKKAIDSCLSNDANLQFKYYTKLMGVYIFKNEYGDALAVLREFEQKELFPIEQKFILVKNTEQYIYLNSGQLDKALESNQEYYDLILQNASENELATALILKSTILRKKNEFKESSLILQDLLKYNDLHPLLKSSIFTSLGITYFYNNDYNRSIDAYKKSLKFHKTSELDGRVNGLATSYANISEAFIALDDYEKARKYLDSFYMLNQAKVSNNLRVSIYKYELRLARKLNLDNSKIEQLIDKSSNELELFYQNRFSKELESLKKEKVKSQDLLIEKQNVELDNFKFLIALIISVSFIIIISLSLFFYLRKKRKDYEIESLLKQQRLLRAQMNPHFVFNSLSRVKEMISNNKELAFLYLNKFSRLLRLVLENSANNFVLLDDELDAVENYLDLQKLRYPHKFDYEIILKDLCQDSLYYIPPMLLQPFLENAIEHGFQNLEFKGLISLELSLSKKPNYLRCVIIDNGNGIQKVLDTSKRISSISLISNYIIKATKENIQYRSNKNNKGTIVDFLIPIQQ
;
A
#
# COMPACT_ATOMS: atom_id res chain seq x y z
N MET A 1 -41.87 -17.29 12.11
CA MET A 1 -42.67 -16.07 12.35
C MET A 1 -41.74 -14.90 12.11
N ASN A 2 -41.88 -14.22 10.97
CA ASN A 2 -41.06 -13.07 10.58
C ASN A 2 -41.42 -11.90 11.49
N ILE A 3 -40.41 -11.29 12.12
CA ILE A 3 -40.58 -10.01 12.82
C ILE A 3 -39.74 -9.02 12.01
N GLU A 4 -40.45 -8.19 11.26
CA GLU A 4 -39.89 -7.04 10.53
C GLU A 4 -39.37 -5.99 11.53
N GLU A 5 -38.23 -5.41 11.17
CA GLU A 5 -37.65 -4.25 11.81
C GLU A 5 -38.54 -3.04 11.55
N ASN A 6 -39.22 -2.53 12.58
CA ASN A 6 -39.58 -1.13 12.63
C ASN A 6 -39.61 -0.61 14.07
N ASP A 7 -38.81 0.44 14.24
CA ASP A 7 -38.96 1.56 15.16
C ASP A 7 -39.39 1.28 16.59
N LEU A 8 -38.40 1.09 17.48
CA LEU A 8 -38.70 0.67 18.84
C LEU A 8 -37.57 1.12 19.80
N SER A 9 -37.97 1.94 20.78
CA SER A 9 -37.16 2.62 21.81
C SER A 9 -36.32 1.66 22.66
N THR A 10 -35.33 2.16 23.40
CA THR A 10 -34.40 1.36 24.23
C THR A 10 -35.04 0.27 25.11
N ASN A 11 -36.27 0.48 25.61
CA ASN A 11 -37.02 -0.53 26.38
C ASN A 11 -37.49 -1.75 25.57
N SER A 12 -37.71 -1.58 24.26
CA SER A 12 -38.22 -2.65 23.40
C SER A 12 -37.13 -3.57 22.85
N LYS A 13 -35.90 -3.08 22.68
CA LYS A 13 -34.75 -3.88 22.20
C LYS A 13 -34.16 -4.77 23.30
N THR A 14 -34.21 -4.35 24.56
CA THR A 14 -33.92 -5.23 25.72
C THR A 14 -34.83 -6.46 25.71
N SER A 15 -36.13 -6.27 25.42
CA SER A 15 -37.11 -7.36 25.24
C SER A 15 -36.76 -8.28 24.05
N ILE A 16 -36.15 -7.77 22.98
CA ILE A 16 -35.74 -8.58 21.82
C ILE A 16 -34.56 -9.50 22.19
N SER A 17 -33.54 -8.98 22.88
CA SER A 17 -32.39 -9.80 23.31
C SER A 17 -32.81 -10.96 24.23
N GLU A 18 -33.74 -10.70 25.16
CA GLU A 18 -34.28 -11.71 26.06
C GLU A 18 -35.13 -12.74 25.33
N LYS A 19 -35.90 -12.33 24.32
CA LYS A 19 -36.66 -13.28 23.45
C LYS A 19 -35.71 -14.23 22.75
N TYR A 20 -34.65 -13.72 22.12
CA TYR A 20 -33.64 -14.57 21.49
C TYR A 20 -32.98 -15.51 22.49
N PHE A 21 -32.60 -15.00 23.67
CA PHE A 21 -32.02 -15.81 24.73
C PHE A 21 -32.95 -16.94 25.20
N ASN A 22 -34.22 -16.64 25.47
CA ASN A 22 -35.21 -17.60 25.93
C ASN A 22 -35.53 -18.66 24.85
N SER A 23 -35.66 -18.26 23.59
CA SER A 23 -35.76 -19.21 22.48
C SER A 23 -34.51 -20.07 22.38
N GLY A 24 -33.31 -19.50 22.57
CA GLY A 24 -32.06 -20.24 22.61
C GLY A 24 -32.04 -21.29 23.72
N LEU A 25 -32.52 -20.97 24.92
CA LEU A 25 -32.68 -21.93 26.04
C LEU A 25 -33.64 -23.08 25.69
N GLN A 26 -34.73 -22.81 24.97
CA GLN A 26 -35.65 -23.84 24.52
C GLN A 26 -34.97 -24.80 23.54
N TYR A 27 -34.35 -24.29 22.47
CA TYR A 27 -33.65 -25.12 21.50
C TYR A 27 -32.46 -25.88 22.13
N TYR A 28 -31.81 -25.29 23.12
CA TYR A 28 -30.76 -25.99 23.89
C TYR A 28 -31.34 -27.21 24.65
N LYS A 29 -32.50 -27.06 25.30
CA LYS A 29 -33.19 -28.18 25.98
C LYS A 29 -33.65 -29.26 25.01
N GLU A 30 -34.03 -28.87 23.80
CA GLU A 30 -34.39 -29.78 22.69
C GLU A 30 -33.15 -30.37 21.99
N ASN A 31 -31.93 -30.09 22.48
CA ASN A 31 -30.65 -30.53 21.94
C ASN A 31 -30.35 -30.03 20.50
N ASN A 32 -31.05 -28.98 20.04
CA ASN A 32 -30.78 -28.28 18.79
C ASN A 32 -29.75 -27.17 19.00
N LEU A 33 -28.49 -27.58 19.11
CA LEU A 33 -27.38 -26.70 19.53
C LEU A 33 -27.00 -25.64 18.50
N GLU A 34 -27.12 -25.92 17.20
CA GLU A 34 -26.81 -24.93 16.16
C GLU A 34 -27.80 -23.76 16.21
N LYS A 35 -29.10 -24.06 16.40
CA LYS A 35 -30.11 -23.00 16.53
C LYS A 35 -29.98 -22.25 17.85
N ALA A 36 -29.70 -22.95 18.95
CA ALA A 36 -29.43 -22.31 20.25
C ALA A 36 -28.24 -21.33 20.16
N LYS A 37 -27.14 -21.76 19.53
CA LYS A 37 -25.95 -20.94 19.29
C LYS A 37 -26.27 -19.68 18.48
N GLU A 38 -26.98 -19.81 17.36
CA GLU A 38 -27.39 -18.68 16.52
C GLU A 38 -28.22 -17.66 17.32
N LEU A 39 -29.16 -18.16 18.14
CA LEU A 39 -30.02 -17.33 18.95
C LEU A 39 -29.27 -16.64 20.11
N TYR A 40 -28.30 -17.32 20.74
CA TYR A 40 -27.47 -16.68 21.76
C TYR A 40 -26.56 -15.59 21.18
N LYS A 41 -26.00 -15.78 19.97
CA LYS A 41 -25.28 -14.71 19.27
C LYS A 41 -26.18 -13.50 19.01
N LYS A 42 -27.37 -13.74 18.44
CA LYS A 42 -28.37 -12.69 18.25
C LYS A 42 -28.75 -11.97 19.55
N ALA A 43 -28.86 -12.71 20.66
CA ALA A 43 -29.13 -12.12 21.96
C ALA A 43 -28.00 -11.19 22.44
N ILE A 44 -26.74 -11.57 22.21
CA ILE A 44 -25.56 -10.74 22.53
C ILE A 44 -25.54 -9.49 21.62
N ASP A 45 -25.67 -9.69 20.31
CA ASP A 45 -25.59 -8.60 19.31
C ASP A 45 -26.71 -7.58 19.48
N SER A 46 -27.91 -8.03 19.89
CA SER A 46 -29.06 -7.16 20.13
C SER A 46 -29.18 -6.65 21.57
N CYS A 47 -28.21 -6.95 22.45
CA CYS A 47 -28.26 -6.51 23.84
C CYS A 47 -27.83 -5.05 23.96
N LEU A 48 -28.77 -4.16 24.28
CA LEU A 48 -28.51 -2.75 24.57
C LEU A 48 -28.54 -2.43 26.07
N SER A 49 -28.76 -3.44 26.92
CA SER A 49 -28.80 -3.26 28.36
C SER A 49 -27.39 -3.05 28.91
N ASN A 50 -27.22 -2.06 29.79
CA ASN A 50 -25.97 -1.88 30.55
C ASN A 50 -25.82 -2.85 31.73
N ASP A 51 -26.76 -3.79 31.89
CA ASP A 51 -26.65 -4.84 32.91
C ASP A 51 -25.55 -5.84 32.53
N ALA A 52 -24.39 -5.66 33.16
CA ALA A 52 -23.21 -6.48 32.98
C ALA A 52 -23.46 -7.97 33.31
N ASN A 53 -24.30 -8.27 34.31
CA ASN A 53 -24.63 -9.64 34.69
C ASN A 53 -25.51 -10.31 33.63
N LEU A 54 -26.48 -9.58 33.08
CA LEU A 54 -27.30 -10.06 31.97
C LEU A 54 -26.46 -10.35 30.74
N GLN A 55 -25.56 -9.44 30.38
CA GLN A 55 -24.66 -9.66 29.24
C GLN A 55 -23.76 -10.87 29.47
N PHE A 56 -23.08 -10.97 30.63
CA PHE A 56 -22.25 -12.13 30.95
C PHE A 56 -23.04 -13.45 30.93
N LYS A 57 -24.31 -13.43 31.36
CA LYS A 57 -25.20 -14.59 31.25
C LYS A 57 -25.41 -15.04 29.79
N TYR A 58 -25.47 -14.13 28.83
CA TYR A 58 -25.57 -14.49 27.41
C TYR A 58 -24.27 -15.11 26.90
N TYR A 59 -23.13 -14.50 27.20
CA TYR A 59 -21.80 -15.03 26.86
C TYR A 59 -21.58 -16.44 27.45
N THR A 60 -21.90 -16.66 28.72
CA THR A 60 -21.75 -17.97 29.38
C THR A 60 -22.63 -19.05 28.77
N LYS A 61 -23.86 -18.73 28.33
CA LYS A 61 -24.68 -19.70 27.59
C LYS A 61 -24.10 -20.02 26.22
N LEU A 62 -23.61 -19.02 25.49
CA LEU A 62 -22.94 -19.26 24.20
C LEU A 62 -21.68 -20.13 24.36
N MET A 63 -20.81 -19.80 25.32
CA MET A 63 -19.64 -20.62 25.67
C MET A 63 -20.05 -22.04 26.06
N GLY A 64 -21.11 -22.19 26.85
CA GLY A 64 -21.65 -23.50 27.23
C GLY A 64 -22.07 -24.37 26.04
N VAL A 65 -22.59 -23.77 24.95
CA VAL A 65 -22.87 -24.50 23.71
C VAL A 65 -21.58 -25.00 23.06
N TYR A 66 -20.58 -24.13 22.92
CA TYR A 66 -19.28 -24.49 22.35
C TYR A 66 -18.59 -25.60 23.15
N ILE A 67 -18.56 -25.49 24.49
CA ILE A 67 -18.01 -26.54 25.38
C ILE A 67 -18.75 -27.87 25.18
N PHE A 68 -20.08 -27.86 25.11
CA PHE A 68 -20.88 -29.08 24.90
C PHE A 68 -20.63 -29.73 23.53
N LYS A 69 -20.25 -28.92 22.54
CA LYS A 69 -19.84 -29.38 21.20
C LYS A 69 -18.35 -29.75 21.12
N ASN A 70 -17.60 -29.63 22.21
CA ASN A 70 -16.14 -29.76 22.27
C ASN A 70 -15.36 -28.73 21.42
N GLU A 71 -15.99 -27.61 21.10
CA GLU A 71 -15.43 -26.48 20.35
C GLU A 71 -14.72 -25.52 21.33
N TYR A 72 -13.70 -26.00 22.04
CA TYR A 72 -13.08 -25.26 23.16
C TYR A 72 -12.34 -23.97 22.72
N GLY A 73 -11.77 -23.97 21.52
CA GLY A 73 -11.13 -22.76 20.95
C GLY A 73 -12.14 -21.64 20.72
N ASP A 74 -13.34 -21.97 20.22
CA ASP A 74 -14.42 -21.00 20.03
C ASP A 74 -14.98 -20.51 21.39
N ALA A 75 -15.08 -21.39 22.39
CA ALA A 75 -15.45 -20.98 23.75
C ALA A 75 -14.44 -19.97 24.34
N LEU A 76 -13.13 -20.21 24.16
CA LEU A 76 -12.09 -19.26 24.57
C LEU A 76 -12.17 -17.95 23.77
N ALA A 77 -12.42 -18.00 22.47
CA ALA A 77 -12.58 -16.81 21.65
C ALA A 77 -13.74 -15.93 22.14
N VAL A 78 -14.88 -16.54 22.47
CA VAL A 78 -16.03 -15.84 23.08
C VAL A 78 -15.68 -15.27 24.45
N LEU A 79 -14.90 -15.98 25.26
CA LEU A 79 -14.42 -15.45 26.54
C LEU A 79 -13.51 -14.23 26.37
N ARG A 80 -12.61 -14.26 25.38
CA ARG A 80 -11.73 -13.13 25.05
C ARG A 80 -12.50 -11.94 24.50
N GLU A 81 -13.55 -12.18 23.71
CA GLU A 81 -14.46 -11.13 23.27
C GLU A 81 -15.15 -10.45 24.47
N PHE A 82 -15.65 -11.23 25.43
CA PHE A 82 -16.20 -10.70 26.67
C PHE A 82 -15.17 -9.91 27.49
N GLU A 83 -13.94 -10.41 27.59
CA GLU A 83 -12.86 -9.77 28.35
C GLU A 83 -12.51 -8.37 27.83
N GLN A 84 -12.67 -8.13 26.52
CA GLN A 84 -12.47 -6.82 25.90
C GLN A 84 -13.60 -5.82 26.21
N LYS A 85 -14.76 -6.28 26.72
CA LYS A 85 -15.86 -5.39 27.08
C LYS A 85 -15.60 -4.72 28.44
N GLU A 86 -15.89 -3.43 28.51
CA GLU A 86 -15.82 -2.64 29.76
C GLU A 86 -17.13 -2.73 30.55
N LEU A 87 -17.58 -3.96 30.85
CA LEU A 87 -18.84 -4.22 31.54
C LEU A 87 -18.70 -4.30 33.07
N PHE A 88 -17.54 -4.73 33.55
CA PHE A 88 -17.25 -4.91 34.97
C PHE A 88 -15.96 -4.18 35.35
N PRO A 89 -15.81 -3.78 36.62
CA PRO A 89 -14.51 -3.42 37.18
C PRO A 89 -13.47 -4.51 36.88
N ILE A 90 -12.21 -4.11 36.69
CA ILE A 90 -11.13 -5.01 36.27
C ILE A 90 -11.06 -6.27 37.13
N GLU A 91 -11.13 -6.11 38.45
CA GLU A 91 -11.06 -7.21 39.42
C GLU A 91 -12.22 -8.20 39.26
N GLN A 92 -13.47 -7.72 39.22
CA GLN A 92 -14.65 -8.57 39.01
C GLN A 92 -14.61 -9.27 37.66
N LYS A 93 -14.18 -8.57 36.60
CA LYS A 93 -14.02 -9.15 35.28
C LYS A 93 -13.00 -10.30 35.31
N PHE A 94 -11.88 -10.10 35.98
CA PHE A 94 -10.82 -11.11 36.09
C PHE A 94 -11.31 -12.36 36.85
N ILE A 95 -12.09 -12.18 37.94
CA ILE A 95 -12.75 -13.29 38.66
C ILE A 95 -13.64 -14.10 37.72
N LEU A 96 -14.51 -13.45 36.93
CA LEU A 96 -15.41 -14.14 35.99
C LEU A 96 -14.65 -14.87 34.88
N VAL A 97 -13.59 -14.25 34.35
CA VAL A 97 -12.74 -14.85 33.31
C VAL A 97 -12.02 -16.08 33.84
N LYS A 98 -11.31 -15.96 34.97
CA LYS A 98 -10.59 -17.10 35.57
C LYS A 98 -11.52 -18.22 35.99
N ASN A 99 -12.69 -17.88 36.52
CA ASN A 99 -13.72 -18.88 36.82
C ASN A 99 -14.14 -19.65 35.57
N THR A 100 -14.21 -19.00 34.41
CA THR A 100 -14.65 -19.65 33.15
C THR A 100 -13.51 -20.42 32.48
N GLU A 101 -12.28 -19.87 32.48
CA GLU A 101 -11.08 -20.50 31.92
C GLU A 101 -10.81 -21.88 32.50
N GLN A 102 -10.86 -22.01 33.84
CA GLN A 102 -10.62 -23.30 34.51
C GLN A 102 -11.56 -24.41 34.02
N TYR A 103 -12.84 -24.09 33.74
CA TYR A 103 -13.78 -25.07 33.20
C TYR A 103 -13.45 -25.41 31.74
N ILE A 104 -13.10 -24.42 30.90
CA ILE A 104 -12.77 -24.68 29.49
C ILE A 104 -11.49 -25.52 29.39
N TYR A 105 -10.45 -25.17 30.15
CA TYR A 105 -9.20 -25.93 30.18
C TYR A 105 -9.39 -27.35 30.73
N LEU A 106 -10.18 -27.51 31.80
CA LEU A 106 -10.50 -28.84 32.34
C LEU A 106 -11.20 -29.73 31.31
N ASN A 107 -12.16 -29.19 30.56
CA ASN A 107 -12.89 -29.95 29.54
C ASN A 107 -12.02 -30.24 28.29
N SER A 108 -11.13 -29.32 27.91
CA SER A 108 -10.17 -29.55 26.81
C SER A 108 -9.00 -30.47 27.19
N GLY A 109 -8.86 -30.87 28.45
CA GLY A 109 -7.79 -31.74 28.93
C GLY A 109 -6.47 -31.03 29.23
N GLN A 110 -6.41 -29.71 29.14
CA GLN A 110 -5.24 -28.90 29.49
C GLN A 110 -5.17 -28.72 31.02
N LEU A 111 -4.81 -29.79 31.75
CA LEU A 111 -4.94 -29.87 33.20
C LEU A 111 -4.08 -28.86 33.96
N ASP A 112 -2.87 -28.56 33.48
CA ASP A 112 -1.98 -27.59 34.14
C ASP A 112 -2.54 -26.17 34.06
N LYS A 113 -3.02 -25.76 32.87
CA LYS A 113 -3.70 -24.46 32.70
C LYS A 113 -4.99 -24.39 33.51
N ALA A 114 -5.73 -25.49 33.60
CA ALA A 114 -6.94 -25.55 34.43
C ALA A 114 -6.61 -25.34 35.91
N LEU A 115 -5.50 -25.91 36.40
CA LEU A 115 -5.04 -25.76 37.78
C LEU A 115 -4.52 -24.33 38.04
N GLU A 116 -3.77 -23.76 37.12
CA GLU A 116 -3.30 -22.37 37.18
C GLU A 116 -4.48 -21.39 37.24
N SER A 117 -5.43 -21.46 36.30
CA SER A 117 -6.63 -20.62 36.32
C SER A 117 -7.47 -20.82 37.58
N ASN A 118 -7.54 -22.05 38.11
CA ASN A 118 -8.26 -22.33 39.36
C ASN A 118 -7.57 -21.70 40.57
N GLN A 119 -6.24 -21.75 40.63
CA GLN A 119 -5.46 -21.13 41.70
C GLN A 119 -5.60 -19.60 41.66
N GLU A 120 -5.46 -19.00 40.48
CA GLU A 120 -5.69 -17.56 40.29
C GLU A 120 -7.12 -17.15 40.68
N TYR A 121 -8.13 -17.92 40.25
CA TYR A 121 -9.51 -17.69 40.67
C TYR A 121 -9.68 -17.76 42.19
N TYR A 122 -9.11 -18.79 42.83
CA TYR A 122 -9.18 -18.98 44.27
C TYR A 122 -8.55 -17.81 45.04
N ASP A 123 -7.35 -17.39 44.63
CA ASP A 123 -6.61 -16.31 45.29
C ASP A 123 -7.35 -14.97 45.20
N LEU A 124 -8.07 -14.71 44.10
CA LEU A 124 -8.89 -13.51 43.94
C LEU A 124 -10.13 -13.50 44.84
N ILE A 125 -10.75 -14.66 45.08
CA ILE A 125 -11.98 -14.72 45.87
C ILE A 125 -11.73 -14.96 47.36
N LEU A 126 -10.52 -15.37 47.75
CA LEU A 126 -10.17 -15.86 49.09
C LEU A 126 -10.64 -14.97 50.24
N GLN A 127 -10.56 -13.65 50.09
CA GLN A 127 -10.86 -12.71 51.18
C GLN A 127 -12.35 -12.35 51.30
N ASN A 128 -13.11 -12.45 50.19
CA ASN A 128 -14.44 -11.86 50.07
C ASN A 128 -15.54 -12.89 49.74
N ALA A 129 -15.18 -14.13 49.44
CA ALA A 129 -16.13 -15.19 49.09
C ALA A 129 -16.81 -15.84 50.30
N SER A 130 -18.03 -16.31 50.06
CA SER A 130 -18.73 -17.21 50.97
C SER A 130 -18.07 -18.61 51.03
N GLU A 131 -18.35 -19.35 52.10
CA GLU A 131 -17.93 -20.76 52.23
C GLU A 131 -18.35 -21.61 51.02
N ASN A 132 -19.51 -21.32 50.43
CA ASN A 132 -20.04 -22.03 49.26
C ASN A 132 -19.23 -21.75 47.97
N GLU A 133 -18.79 -20.52 47.77
CA GLU A 133 -17.96 -20.13 46.62
C GLU A 133 -16.56 -20.75 46.73
N LEU A 134 -15.94 -20.66 47.90
CA LEU A 134 -14.65 -21.32 48.16
C LEU A 134 -14.75 -22.83 47.98
N ALA A 135 -15.82 -23.45 48.47
CA ALA A 135 -16.05 -24.87 48.28
C ALA A 135 -16.21 -25.25 46.80
N THR A 136 -16.90 -24.43 46.01
CA THR A 136 -17.05 -24.67 44.57
C THR A 136 -15.69 -24.66 43.86
N ALA A 137 -14.83 -23.67 44.17
CA ALA A 137 -13.47 -23.58 43.63
C ALA A 137 -12.62 -24.81 44.00
N LEU A 138 -12.67 -25.22 45.27
CA LEU A 138 -11.86 -26.33 45.80
C LEU A 138 -12.36 -27.71 45.36
N ILE A 139 -13.68 -27.90 45.16
CA ILE A 139 -14.22 -29.11 44.53
C ILE A 139 -13.68 -29.24 43.09
N LEU A 140 -13.63 -28.14 42.34
CA LEU A 140 -13.07 -28.16 40.99
C LEU A 140 -11.56 -28.46 41.00
N LYS A 141 -10.81 -27.83 41.92
CA LYS A 141 -9.38 -28.16 42.17
C LYS A 141 -9.19 -29.65 42.41
N SER A 142 -9.99 -30.23 43.30
CA SER A 142 -9.95 -31.66 43.62
C SER A 142 -10.20 -32.54 42.39
N THR A 143 -11.04 -32.07 41.45
CA THR A 143 -11.36 -32.77 40.20
C THR A 143 -10.18 -32.72 39.23
N ILE A 144 -9.52 -31.57 39.12
CA ILE A 144 -8.30 -31.39 38.31
C ILE A 144 -7.19 -32.30 38.83
N LEU A 145 -6.89 -32.26 40.13
CA LEU A 145 -5.89 -33.11 40.78
C LEU A 145 -6.17 -34.60 40.57
N ARG A 146 -7.44 -35.02 40.68
CA ARG A 146 -7.82 -36.41 40.44
C ARG A 146 -7.58 -36.84 39.00
N LYS A 147 -7.79 -35.97 38.02
CA LYS A 147 -7.45 -36.24 36.61
C LYS A 147 -5.93 -36.30 36.36
N LYS A 148 -5.14 -35.64 37.21
CA LYS A 148 -3.67 -35.76 37.26
C LYS A 148 -3.18 -36.98 38.05
N ASN A 149 -4.08 -37.81 38.57
CA ASN A 149 -3.80 -38.95 39.47
C ASN A 149 -3.25 -38.56 40.86
N GLU A 150 -3.48 -37.32 41.30
CA GLU A 150 -3.05 -36.81 42.61
C GLU A 150 -4.15 -37.03 43.67
N PHE A 151 -4.49 -38.30 43.91
CA PHE A 151 -5.65 -38.68 44.75
C PHE A 151 -5.52 -38.25 46.22
N LYS A 152 -4.30 -38.30 46.78
CA LYS A 152 -4.06 -37.96 48.18
C LYS A 152 -4.37 -36.48 48.45
N GLU A 153 -3.84 -35.59 47.63
CA GLU A 153 -4.08 -34.14 47.75
C GLU A 153 -5.56 -33.79 47.52
N SER A 154 -6.17 -34.38 46.48
CA SER A 154 -7.61 -34.27 46.21
C SER A 154 -8.45 -34.66 47.45
N SER A 155 -8.09 -35.76 48.13
CA SER A 155 -8.82 -36.22 49.32
C SER A 155 -8.68 -35.29 50.52
N LEU A 156 -7.51 -34.69 50.74
CA LEU A 156 -7.26 -33.75 51.84
C LEU A 156 -8.12 -32.49 51.67
N ILE A 157 -8.10 -31.90 50.47
CA ILE A 157 -8.91 -30.72 50.14
C ILE A 157 -10.39 -30.99 50.42
N LEU A 158 -10.90 -32.12 49.94
CA LEU A 158 -12.31 -32.47 50.11
C LEU A 158 -12.70 -32.77 51.56
N GLN A 159 -11.78 -33.32 52.36
CA GLN A 159 -12.00 -33.54 53.80
C GLN A 159 -12.02 -32.21 54.57
N ASP A 160 -11.14 -31.28 54.22
CA ASP A 160 -11.10 -29.96 54.84
C ASP A 160 -12.38 -29.16 54.58
N LEU A 161 -12.96 -29.28 53.38
CA LEU A 161 -14.26 -28.66 53.06
C LEU A 161 -15.40 -29.14 53.95
N LEU A 162 -15.33 -30.35 54.54
CA LEU A 162 -16.37 -30.84 55.44
C LEU A 162 -16.36 -30.14 56.82
N LYS A 163 -15.34 -29.33 57.11
CA LYS A 163 -15.26 -28.51 58.33
C LYS A 163 -16.12 -27.24 58.24
N TYR A 164 -16.52 -26.84 57.04
CA TYR A 164 -17.39 -25.68 56.83
C TYR A 164 -18.81 -25.99 57.30
N ASN A 165 -19.38 -25.10 58.10
CA ASN A 165 -20.64 -25.34 58.78
C ASN A 165 -21.84 -25.12 57.85
N ASP A 166 -21.77 -24.08 57.01
CA ASP A 166 -22.92 -23.52 56.28
C ASP A 166 -22.93 -23.89 54.80
N LEU A 167 -22.34 -25.03 54.45
CA LEU A 167 -22.36 -25.53 53.08
C LEU A 167 -23.75 -25.95 52.60
N HIS A 168 -24.09 -25.49 51.40
CA HIS A 168 -25.32 -25.89 50.71
C HIS A 168 -25.40 -27.43 50.56
N PRO A 169 -26.58 -28.06 50.78
CA PRO A 169 -26.72 -29.52 50.72
C PRO A 169 -26.22 -30.19 49.42
N LEU A 170 -26.38 -29.52 48.27
CA LEU A 170 -25.85 -30.02 46.99
C LEU A 170 -24.33 -30.01 46.93
N LEU A 171 -23.68 -29.02 47.56
CA LEU A 171 -22.21 -28.98 47.64
C LEU A 171 -21.73 -30.09 48.57
N LYS A 172 -22.39 -30.31 49.72
CA LYS A 172 -22.11 -31.48 50.59
C LYS A 172 -22.23 -32.80 49.82
N SER A 173 -23.28 -32.97 49.02
CA SER A 173 -23.42 -34.14 48.13
C SER A 173 -22.28 -34.27 47.12
N SER A 174 -21.87 -33.16 46.51
CA SER A 174 -20.80 -33.12 45.50
C SER A 174 -19.43 -33.43 46.10
N ILE A 175 -19.15 -32.97 47.33
CA ILE A 175 -17.95 -33.30 48.11
C ILE A 175 -17.92 -34.80 48.38
N PHE A 176 -19.02 -35.37 48.90
CA PHE A 176 -19.08 -36.80 49.18
C PHE A 176 -18.99 -37.67 47.92
N THR A 177 -19.58 -37.25 46.80
CA THR A 177 -19.41 -37.92 45.51
C THR A 177 -17.94 -37.90 45.09
N SER A 178 -17.30 -36.74 45.20
CA SER A 178 -15.89 -36.56 44.80
C SER A 178 -14.95 -37.37 45.68
N LEU A 179 -15.16 -37.37 47.00
CA LEU A 179 -14.44 -38.22 47.96
C LEU A 179 -14.60 -39.70 47.62
N GLY A 180 -15.82 -40.13 47.34
CA GLY A 180 -16.09 -41.52 46.98
C GLY A 180 -15.31 -41.94 45.74
N ILE A 181 -15.27 -41.11 44.69
CA ILE A 181 -14.51 -41.39 43.48
C ILE A 181 -13.00 -41.37 43.77
N THR A 182 -12.51 -40.41 44.56
CA THR A 182 -11.10 -40.33 44.95
C THR A 182 -10.66 -41.57 45.73
N TYR A 183 -11.45 -42.03 46.69
CA TYR A 183 -11.18 -43.27 47.44
C TYR A 183 -11.26 -44.51 46.55
N PHE A 184 -12.21 -44.56 45.62
CA PHE A 184 -12.35 -45.69 44.69
C PHE A 184 -11.09 -45.88 43.85
N TYR A 185 -10.58 -44.81 43.22
CA TYR A 185 -9.36 -44.88 42.42
C TYR A 185 -8.09 -45.05 43.27
N ASN A 186 -8.16 -44.73 44.57
CA ASN A 186 -7.12 -45.07 45.54
C ASN A 186 -7.28 -46.48 46.15
N ASN A 187 -8.14 -47.33 45.58
CA ASN A 187 -8.45 -48.70 46.00
C ASN A 187 -9.03 -48.86 47.41
N ASP A 188 -9.56 -47.78 48.01
CA ASP A 188 -10.26 -47.84 49.30
C ASP A 188 -11.78 -47.91 49.08
N TYR A 189 -12.25 -49.09 48.69
CA TYR A 189 -13.64 -49.29 48.31
C TYR A 189 -14.63 -49.13 49.48
N ASN A 190 -14.22 -49.45 50.70
CA ASN A 190 -15.08 -49.28 51.88
C ASN A 190 -15.35 -47.79 52.17
N ARG A 191 -14.31 -46.95 52.25
CA ARG A 191 -14.49 -45.50 52.42
C ARG A 191 -15.19 -44.88 51.21
N SER A 192 -14.96 -45.41 50.02
CA SER A 192 -15.66 -45.01 48.80
C SER A 192 -17.18 -45.21 48.92
N ILE A 193 -17.62 -46.40 49.32
CA ILE A 193 -19.04 -46.74 49.52
C ILE A 193 -19.67 -45.84 50.58
N ASP A 194 -18.98 -45.63 51.70
CA ASP A 194 -19.49 -44.77 52.77
C ASP A 194 -19.69 -43.33 52.31
N ALA A 195 -18.72 -42.79 51.56
CA ALA A 195 -18.83 -41.46 50.96
C ALA A 195 -20.00 -41.39 49.96
N TYR A 196 -20.13 -42.37 49.05
CA TYR A 196 -21.26 -42.40 48.12
C TYR A 196 -22.62 -42.53 48.81
N LYS A 197 -22.74 -43.32 49.88
CA LYS A 197 -23.97 -43.42 50.69
C LYS A 197 -24.33 -42.10 51.35
N LYS A 198 -23.33 -41.35 51.85
CA LYS A 198 -23.54 -40.00 52.38
C LYS A 198 -24.07 -39.06 51.30
N SER A 199 -23.48 -39.06 50.10
CA SER A 199 -24.01 -38.30 48.95
C SER A 199 -25.45 -38.72 48.59
N LEU A 200 -25.73 -40.02 48.53
CA LEU A 200 -27.05 -40.55 48.22
C LEU A 200 -28.13 -40.03 49.18
N LYS A 201 -27.80 -39.88 50.48
CA LYS A 201 -28.73 -39.33 51.48
C LYS A 201 -29.20 -37.92 51.09
N PHE A 202 -28.29 -37.05 50.65
CA PHE A 202 -28.61 -35.68 50.22
C PHE A 202 -29.50 -35.66 48.97
N HIS A 203 -29.23 -36.53 47.98
CA HIS A 203 -30.09 -36.62 46.78
C HIS A 203 -31.49 -37.17 47.09
N LYS A 204 -31.62 -38.07 48.06
CA LYS A 204 -32.94 -38.59 48.48
C LYS A 204 -33.81 -37.51 49.12
N THR A 205 -33.22 -36.59 49.88
CA THR A 205 -33.95 -35.52 50.58
C THR A 205 -34.10 -34.22 49.79
N SER A 206 -33.52 -34.13 48.59
CA SER A 206 -33.59 -32.93 47.74
C SER A 206 -34.79 -32.96 46.80
N GLU A 207 -35.48 -31.82 46.63
CA GLU A 207 -36.57 -31.62 45.66
C GLU A 207 -36.12 -30.95 44.34
N LEU A 208 -34.80 -30.82 44.13
CA LEU A 208 -34.23 -30.02 43.05
C LEU A 208 -34.22 -30.73 41.69
N ASP A 209 -34.16 -29.93 40.62
CA ASP A 209 -33.99 -30.41 39.26
C ASP A 209 -32.65 -31.14 39.09
N GLY A 210 -32.62 -32.24 38.32
CA GLY A 210 -31.43 -33.11 38.20
C GLY A 210 -31.25 -34.18 39.29
N ARG A 211 -32.14 -34.25 40.29
CA ARG A 211 -32.16 -35.30 41.33
C ARG A 211 -32.03 -36.71 40.78
N VAL A 212 -32.72 -37.02 39.67
CA VAL A 212 -32.69 -38.35 39.06
C VAL A 212 -31.28 -38.75 38.64
N ASN A 213 -30.52 -37.84 38.01
CA ASN A 213 -29.13 -38.10 37.65
C ASN A 213 -28.23 -38.23 38.89
N GLY A 214 -28.47 -37.43 39.93
CA GLY A 214 -27.75 -37.55 41.20
C GLY A 214 -27.95 -38.92 41.87
N LEU A 215 -29.20 -39.38 41.98
CA LEU A 215 -29.54 -40.71 42.50
C LEU A 215 -28.91 -41.82 41.65
N ALA A 216 -29.06 -41.72 40.33
CA ALA A 216 -28.50 -42.68 39.39
C ALA A 216 -26.97 -42.78 39.52
N THR A 217 -26.28 -41.64 39.66
CA THR A 217 -24.82 -41.59 39.82
C THR A 217 -24.40 -42.25 41.12
N SER A 218 -25.09 -41.94 42.23
CA SER A 218 -24.80 -42.58 43.52
C SER A 218 -25.00 -44.10 43.46
N TYR A 219 -26.10 -44.57 42.85
CA TYR A 219 -26.35 -46.00 42.70
C TYR A 219 -25.32 -46.69 41.81
N ALA A 220 -24.95 -46.10 40.69
CA ALA A 220 -23.91 -46.61 39.80
C ALA A 220 -22.56 -46.76 40.52
N ASN A 221 -22.13 -45.70 41.21
CA ASN A 221 -20.87 -45.65 41.93
C ASN A 221 -20.80 -46.64 43.09
N ILE A 222 -21.89 -46.77 43.87
CA ILE A 222 -21.97 -47.76 44.96
C ILE A 222 -21.95 -49.17 44.39
N SER A 223 -22.66 -49.42 43.29
CA SER A 223 -22.69 -50.73 42.64
C SER A 223 -21.31 -51.13 42.14
N GLU A 224 -20.59 -50.21 41.49
CA GLU A 224 -19.22 -50.47 41.04
C GLU A 224 -18.28 -50.77 42.20
N ALA A 225 -18.37 -50.02 43.30
CA ALA A 225 -17.54 -50.26 44.48
C ALA A 225 -17.84 -51.62 45.15
N PHE A 226 -19.09 -52.06 45.18
CA PHE A 226 -19.42 -53.42 45.66
C PHE A 226 -18.96 -54.51 44.69
N ILE A 227 -19.01 -54.28 43.38
CA ILE A 227 -18.43 -55.21 42.39
C ILE A 227 -16.93 -55.34 42.59
N ALA A 228 -16.22 -54.24 42.89
CA ALA A 228 -14.78 -54.25 43.17
C ALA A 228 -14.43 -54.99 44.49
N LEU A 229 -15.38 -55.08 45.43
CA LEU A 229 -15.27 -55.88 46.65
C LEU A 229 -15.80 -57.32 46.49
N ASP A 230 -16.18 -57.72 45.28
CA ASP A 230 -16.83 -59.01 44.99
C ASP A 230 -18.14 -59.28 45.77
N ASP A 231 -18.79 -58.23 46.32
CA ASP A 231 -20.08 -58.33 47.00
C ASP A 231 -21.23 -58.10 46.00
N TYR A 232 -21.46 -59.14 45.18
CA TYR A 232 -22.39 -59.07 44.05
C TYR A 232 -23.85 -58.91 44.46
N GLU A 233 -24.27 -59.43 45.62
CA GLU A 233 -25.64 -59.26 46.12
C GLU A 233 -25.94 -57.80 46.45
N LYS A 234 -25.02 -57.12 47.15
CA LYS A 234 -25.21 -55.69 47.45
C LYS A 234 -25.12 -54.85 46.19
N ALA A 235 -24.19 -55.16 45.28
CA ALA A 235 -24.13 -54.49 43.98
C ALA A 235 -25.47 -54.57 43.23
N ARG A 236 -26.09 -55.76 43.18
CA ARG A 236 -27.39 -55.98 42.53
C ARG A 236 -28.50 -55.11 43.13
N LYS A 237 -28.59 -55.02 44.47
CA LYS A 237 -29.60 -54.19 45.15
C LYS A 237 -29.54 -52.71 44.73
N TYR A 238 -28.34 -52.16 44.52
CA TYR A 238 -28.17 -50.78 44.08
C TYR A 238 -28.45 -50.59 42.59
N LEU A 239 -28.14 -51.57 41.75
CA LEU A 239 -28.56 -51.57 40.34
C LEU A 239 -30.07 -51.65 40.16
N ASP A 240 -30.76 -52.50 40.93
CA ASP A 240 -32.23 -52.56 40.90
C ASP A 240 -32.84 -51.22 41.33
N SER A 241 -32.22 -50.54 42.31
CA SER A 241 -32.62 -49.19 42.70
C SER A 241 -32.43 -48.15 41.59
N PHE A 242 -31.42 -48.33 40.73
CA PHE A 242 -31.23 -47.49 39.54
C PHE A 242 -32.36 -47.69 38.53
N TYR A 243 -32.81 -48.93 38.29
CA TYR A 243 -33.88 -49.20 37.31
C TYR A 243 -35.26 -48.70 37.75
N MET A 244 -35.48 -48.47 39.05
CA MET A 244 -36.68 -47.82 39.58
C MET A 244 -36.75 -46.31 39.27
N LEU A 245 -35.67 -45.71 38.77
CA LEU A 245 -35.65 -44.31 38.37
C LEU A 245 -36.32 -44.10 37.01
N ASN A 246 -36.74 -42.86 36.74
CA ASN A 246 -37.21 -42.45 35.42
C ASN A 246 -36.03 -42.45 34.42
N GLN A 247 -35.89 -43.54 33.67
CA GLN A 247 -34.77 -43.79 32.76
C GLN A 247 -34.64 -42.73 31.65
N ALA A 248 -35.75 -42.09 31.24
CA ALA A 248 -35.73 -41.04 30.23
C ALA A 248 -34.99 -39.78 30.71
N LYS A 249 -34.85 -39.58 32.03
CA LYS A 249 -34.11 -38.46 32.62
C LYS A 249 -32.65 -38.79 32.93
N VAL A 250 -32.24 -40.05 32.79
CA VAL A 250 -30.87 -40.50 33.07
C VAL A 250 -29.99 -40.23 31.85
N SER A 251 -28.79 -39.70 32.05
CA SER A 251 -27.85 -39.46 30.95
C SER A 251 -27.40 -40.76 30.26
N ASN A 252 -27.19 -40.73 28.93
CA ASN A 252 -26.78 -41.89 28.13
C ASN A 252 -25.47 -42.51 28.66
N ASN A 253 -24.47 -41.68 28.99
CA ASN A 253 -23.18 -42.13 29.50
C ASN A 253 -23.35 -42.97 30.78
N LEU A 254 -24.27 -42.58 31.66
CA LEU A 254 -24.52 -43.30 32.89
C LEU A 254 -25.23 -44.64 32.65
N ARG A 255 -26.15 -44.70 31.67
CA ARG A 255 -26.77 -45.97 31.26
C ARG A 255 -25.74 -46.97 30.73
N VAL A 256 -24.78 -46.51 29.91
CA VAL A 256 -23.68 -47.34 29.40
C VAL A 256 -22.83 -47.91 30.55
N SER A 257 -22.46 -47.09 31.54
CA SER A 257 -21.73 -47.57 32.73
C SER A 257 -22.52 -48.63 33.50
N ILE A 258 -23.82 -48.44 33.67
CA ILE A 258 -24.70 -49.42 34.33
C ILE A 258 -24.74 -50.74 33.58
N TYR A 259 -24.88 -50.74 32.25
CA TYR A 259 -24.84 -51.97 31.46
C TYR A 259 -23.50 -52.70 31.59
N LYS A 260 -22.38 -51.97 31.68
CA LYS A 260 -21.07 -52.56 31.96
C LYS A 260 -21.02 -53.26 33.33
N TYR A 261 -21.64 -52.67 34.35
CA TYR A 261 -21.72 -53.27 35.69
C TYR A 261 -22.65 -54.50 35.71
N GLU A 262 -23.79 -54.44 35.03
CA GLU A 262 -24.70 -55.58 34.82
C GLU A 262 -23.99 -56.74 34.15
N LEU A 263 -23.22 -56.49 33.08
CA LEU A 263 -22.43 -57.52 32.40
C LEU A 263 -21.38 -58.16 33.31
N ARG A 264 -20.69 -57.37 34.15
CA ARG A 264 -19.74 -57.88 35.14
C ARG A 264 -20.44 -58.83 36.14
N LEU A 265 -21.61 -58.44 36.64
CA LEU A 265 -22.40 -59.26 37.56
C LEU A 265 -22.92 -60.53 36.89
N ALA A 266 -23.47 -60.43 35.68
CA ALA A 266 -23.99 -61.56 34.92
C ALA A 266 -22.92 -62.65 34.70
N ARG A 267 -21.69 -62.23 34.35
CA ARG A 267 -20.54 -63.14 34.21
C ARG A 267 -20.16 -63.80 35.53
N LYS A 268 -20.18 -63.06 36.64
CA LYS A 268 -19.77 -63.58 37.96
C LYS A 268 -20.80 -64.49 38.61
N LEU A 269 -22.09 -64.23 38.36
CA LEU A 269 -23.20 -65.01 38.89
C LEU A 269 -23.59 -66.20 37.98
N ASN A 270 -22.83 -66.46 36.89
CA ASN A 270 -23.12 -67.50 35.91
C ASN A 270 -24.57 -67.47 35.40
N LEU A 271 -25.10 -66.26 35.14
CA LEU A 271 -26.44 -66.11 34.57
C LEU A 271 -26.49 -66.71 33.16
N ASP A 272 -27.69 -67.12 32.73
CA ASP A 272 -27.93 -67.72 31.42
C ASP A 272 -27.35 -66.85 30.28
N ASN A 273 -26.72 -67.52 29.30
CA ASN A 273 -26.05 -66.91 28.16
C ASN A 273 -27.00 -66.00 27.37
N SER A 274 -28.29 -66.33 27.28
CA SER A 274 -29.30 -65.48 26.62
C SER A 274 -29.42 -64.09 27.26
N LYS A 275 -29.26 -64.01 28.58
CA LYS A 275 -29.35 -62.75 29.33
C LYS A 275 -28.09 -61.91 29.16
N ILE A 276 -26.93 -62.57 29.09
CA ILE A 276 -25.65 -61.93 28.81
C ILE A 276 -25.68 -61.32 27.41
N GLU A 277 -26.17 -62.07 26.41
CA GLU A 277 -26.28 -61.62 25.01
C GLU A 277 -27.19 -60.38 24.89
N GLN A 278 -28.38 -60.40 25.52
CA GLN A 278 -29.26 -59.22 25.56
C GLN A 278 -28.61 -57.97 26.18
N LEU A 279 -27.81 -58.14 27.23
CA LEU A 279 -27.10 -57.03 27.87
C LEU A 279 -25.96 -56.50 27.00
N ILE A 280 -25.25 -57.39 26.29
CA ILE A 280 -24.24 -57.02 25.30
C ILE A 280 -24.90 -56.21 24.21
N ASP A 281 -25.99 -56.67 23.61
CA ASP A 281 -26.70 -55.96 22.53
C ASP A 281 -27.16 -54.57 22.97
N LYS A 282 -27.77 -54.45 24.16
CA LYS A 282 -28.17 -53.14 24.70
C LYS A 282 -26.98 -52.22 24.92
N SER A 283 -25.89 -52.74 25.48
CA SER A 283 -24.67 -51.96 25.72
C SER A 283 -24.01 -51.51 24.42
N SER A 284 -23.92 -52.41 23.43
CA SER A 284 -23.33 -52.17 22.12
C SER A 284 -24.13 -51.15 21.33
N ASN A 285 -25.46 -51.27 21.31
CA ASN A 285 -26.33 -50.31 20.61
C ASN A 285 -26.23 -48.90 21.21
N GLU A 286 -26.22 -48.76 22.54
CA GLU A 286 -26.07 -47.46 23.19
C GLU A 286 -24.65 -46.88 23.00
N LEU A 287 -23.63 -47.73 23.02
CA LEU A 287 -22.25 -47.33 22.77
C LEU A 287 -22.04 -46.91 21.31
N GLU A 288 -22.61 -47.65 20.37
CA GLU A 288 -22.59 -47.33 18.94
C GLU A 288 -23.30 -45.99 18.69
N LEU A 289 -24.50 -45.79 19.25
CA LEU A 289 -25.21 -44.52 19.17
C LEU A 289 -24.38 -43.37 19.76
N PHE A 290 -23.70 -43.60 20.88
CA PHE A 290 -22.81 -42.59 21.48
C PHE A 290 -21.63 -42.25 20.56
N TYR A 291 -20.93 -43.25 20.02
CA TYR A 291 -19.78 -43.03 19.13
C TYR A 291 -20.20 -42.42 17.79
N GLN A 292 -21.28 -42.89 17.18
CA GLN A 292 -21.82 -42.29 15.95
C GLN A 292 -22.13 -40.81 16.15
N ASN A 293 -22.76 -40.45 17.28
CA ASN A 293 -23.04 -39.06 17.63
C ASN A 293 -21.77 -38.24 17.94
N ARG A 294 -20.74 -38.86 18.53
CA ARG A 294 -19.47 -38.21 18.79
C ARG A 294 -18.70 -37.95 17.51
N PHE A 295 -18.54 -38.97 16.67
CA PHE A 295 -17.83 -38.88 15.40
C PHE A 295 -18.54 -37.96 14.42
N SER A 296 -19.87 -37.95 14.37
CA SER A 296 -20.61 -37.01 13.52
C SER A 296 -20.33 -35.56 13.91
N LYS A 297 -20.31 -35.24 15.21
CA LYS A 297 -19.95 -33.92 15.73
C LYS A 297 -18.49 -33.55 15.42
N GLU A 298 -17.56 -34.47 15.65
CA GLU A 298 -16.12 -34.25 15.40
C GLU A 298 -15.81 -34.07 13.91
N LEU A 299 -16.49 -34.83 13.05
CA LEU A 299 -16.41 -34.66 11.60
C LEU A 299 -16.98 -33.31 11.15
N GLU A 300 -18.09 -32.86 11.75
CA GLU A 300 -18.67 -31.56 11.45
C GLU A 300 -17.75 -30.41 11.88
N SER A 301 -17.14 -30.49 13.07
CA SER A 301 -16.19 -29.47 13.54
C SER A 301 -14.95 -29.42 12.66
N LEU A 302 -14.37 -30.58 12.30
CA LEU A 302 -13.21 -30.66 11.40
C LEU A 302 -13.54 -30.11 10.00
N LYS A 303 -14.74 -30.38 9.49
CA LYS A 303 -15.19 -29.79 8.21
C LYS A 303 -15.27 -28.27 8.29
N LYS A 304 -15.84 -27.72 9.36
CA LYS A 304 -15.94 -26.27 9.58
C LYS A 304 -14.56 -25.63 9.70
N GLU A 305 -13.66 -26.23 10.46
CA GLU A 305 -12.28 -25.75 10.60
C GLU A 305 -11.54 -25.77 9.27
N LYS A 306 -11.69 -26.83 8.48
CA LYS A 306 -11.12 -26.92 7.14
C LYS A 306 -11.65 -25.83 6.20
N VAL A 307 -12.96 -25.59 6.17
CA VAL A 307 -13.56 -24.51 5.36
C VAL A 307 -13.01 -23.16 5.80
N LYS A 308 -13.02 -22.86 7.10
CA LYS A 308 -12.47 -21.62 7.65
C LYS A 308 -10.99 -21.42 7.30
N SER A 309 -10.19 -22.49 7.36
CA SER A 309 -8.78 -22.45 6.98
C SER A 309 -8.58 -22.16 5.49
N GLN A 310 -9.48 -22.64 4.62
CA GLN A 310 -9.45 -22.37 3.19
C GLN A 310 -9.87 -20.92 2.89
N ASP A 311 -10.93 -20.43 3.55
CA ASP A 311 -11.40 -19.06 3.40
C ASP A 311 -10.31 -18.04 3.81
N LEU A 312 -9.62 -18.28 4.93
CA LEU A 312 -8.48 -17.47 5.37
C LEU A 312 -7.33 -17.47 4.35
N LEU A 313 -7.10 -18.59 3.67
CA LEU A 313 -6.06 -18.67 2.64
C LEU A 313 -6.43 -17.82 1.41
N ILE A 314 -7.70 -17.86 1.00
CA ILE A 314 -8.22 -17.06 -0.11
C ILE A 314 -8.16 -15.57 0.23
N GLU A 315 -8.59 -15.19 1.44
CA GLU A 315 -8.51 -13.81 1.92
C GLU A 315 -7.07 -13.29 1.88
N LYS A 316 -6.12 -14.08 2.39
CA LYS A 316 -4.70 -13.74 2.34
C LYS A 316 -4.20 -13.52 0.90
N GLN A 317 -4.57 -14.42 -0.02
CA GLN A 317 -4.20 -14.30 -1.43
C GLN A 317 -4.79 -13.02 -2.08
N ASN A 318 -6.03 -12.68 -1.74
CA ASN A 318 -6.67 -11.46 -2.24
C ASN A 318 -5.96 -10.19 -1.74
N VAL A 319 -5.59 -10.14 -0.45
CA VAL A 319 -4.83 -9.03 0.11
C VAL A 319 -3.46 -8.89 -0.57
N GLU A 320 -2.75 -10.00 -0.80
CA GLU A 320 -1.48 -9.99 -1.54
C GLU A 320 -1.66 -9.50 -2.98
N LEU A 321 -2.73 -9.92 -3.66
CA LEU A 321 -3.07 -9.48 -5.02
C LEU A 321 -3.38 -7.98 -5.07
N ASP A 322 -4.13 -7.45 -4.11
CA ASP A 322 -4.49 -6.03 -4.07
C ASP A 322 -3.29 -5.15 -3.76
N ASN A 323 -2.39 -5.59 -2.87
CA ASN A 323 -1.10 -4.94 -2.65
C ASN A 323 -0.25 -4.90 -3.94
N PHE A 324 -0.24 -5.99 -4.70
CA PHE A 324 0.48 -6.06 -5.98
C PHE A 324 -0.12 -5.10 -7.03
N LYS A 325 -1.45 -5.05 -7.16
CA LYS A 325 -2.14 -4.09 -8.05
C LYS A 325 -1.82 -2.65 -7.66
N PHE A 326 -1.83 -2.34 -6.37
CA PHE A 326 -1.49 -1.00 -5.87
C PHE A 326 -0.05 -0.61 -6.22
N LEU A 327 0.90 -1.54 -6.04
CA LEU A 327 2.30 -1.32 -6.41
C LEU A 327 2.45 -1.00 -7.91
N ILE A 328 1.77 -1.78 -8.78
CA ILE A 328 1.78 -1.53 -10.22
C ILE A 328 1.18 -0.16 -10.55
N ALA A 329 0.05 0.20 -9.96
CA ALA A 329 -0.58 1.50 -10.18
C ALA A 329 0.33 2.66 -9.75
N LEU A 330 1.08 2.49 -8.65
CA LEU A 330 2.06 3.47 -8.18
C LEU A 330 3.25 3.60 -9.14
N ILE A 331 3.76 2.49 -9.66
CA ILE A 331 4.85 2.52 -10.67
C ILE A 331 4.39 3.23 -11.95
N ILE A 332 3.17 2.96 -12.41
CA ILE A 332 2.60 3.60 -13.61
C ILE A 332 2.43 5.11 -13.39
N SER A 333 1.89 5.53 -12.23
CA SER A 333 1.67 6.96 -11.96
C SER A 333 2.99 7.73 -11.85
N VAL A 334 4.00 7.17 -11.19
CA VAL A 334 5.35 7.77 -11.12
C VAL A 334 5.98 7.85 -12.51
N SER A 335 5.90 6.79 -13.31
CA SER A 335 6.42 6.78 -14.67
C SER A 335 5.75 7.84 -15.55
N PHE A 336 4.44 8.02 -15.40
CA PHE A 336 3.67 9.04 -16.12
C PHE A 336 4.12 10.47 -15.75
N ILE A 337 4.34 10.74 -14.45
CA ILE A 337 4.85 12.03 -13.98
C ILE A 337 6.25 12.31 -14.56
N ILE A 338 7.13 11.30 -14.58
CA ILE A 338 8.48 11.42 -15.14
C ILE A 338 8.40 11.77 -16.65
N ILE A 339 7.54 11.09 -17.41
CA ILE A 339 7.36 11.34 -18.85
C ILE A 339 6.87 12.78 -19.08
N ILE A 340 5.88 13.25 -18.32
CA ILE A 340 5.38 14.62 -18.43
C ILE A 340 6.47 15.63 -18.09
N SER A 341 7.21 15.41 -17.00
CA SER A 341 8.29 16.29 -16.57
C SER A 341 9.41 16.40 -17.62
N LEU A 342 9.82 15.27 -18.21
CA LEU A 342 10.80 15.23 -19.29
C LEU A 342 10.28 15.96 -20.54
N SER A 343 9.05 15.69 -20.95
CA SER A 343 8.41 16.36 -22.09
C SER A 343 8.37 17.88 -21.90
N LEU A 344 7.95 18.36 -20.73
CA LEU A 344 7.93 19.78 -20.38
C LEU A 344 9.34 20.38 -20.38
N PHE A 345 10.32 19.67 -19.82
CA PHE A 345 11.73 20.10 -19.81
C PHE A 345 12.26 20.32 -21.23
N PHE A 346 12.04 19.35 -22.14
CA PHE A 346 12.46 19.45 -23.53
C PHE A 346 11.72 20.57 -24.28
N TYR A 347 10.42 20.73 -24.03
CA TYR A 347 9.62 21.81 -24.60
C TYR A 347 10.14 23.20 -24.19
N LEU A 348 10.39 23.42 -22.90
CA LEU A 348 10.94 24.68 -22.38
C LEU A 348 12.35 24.95 -22.92
N ARG A 349 13.18 23.90 -23.03
CA ARG A 349 14.54 24.01 -23.59
C ARG A 349 14.51 24.43 -25.05
N LYS A 350 13.60 23.87 -25.86
CA LYS A 350 13.40 24.26 -27.25
C LYS A 350 12.96 25.73 -27.33
N LYS A 351 11.94 26.11 -26.56
CA LYS A 351 11.41 27.47 -26.52
C LYS A 351 12.48 28.51 -26.15
N ARG A 352 13.38 28.20 -25.20
CA ARG A 352 14.50 29.07 -24.83
C ARG A 352 15.47 29.29 -25.99
N LYS A 353 15.79 28.25 -26.77
CA LYS A 353 16.65 28.38 -27.94
C LYS A 353 16.01 29.24 -29.03
N ASP A 354 14.72 29.07 -29.25
CA ASP A 354 14.00 29.87 -30.25
C ASP A 354 14.02 31.37 -29.87
N TYR A 355 13.81 31.70 -28.59
CA TYR A 355 13.94 33.08 -28.09
C TYR A 355 15.37 33.64 -28.21
N GLU A 356 16.39 32.81 -27.98
CA GLU A 356 17.79 33.21 -28.12
C GLU A 356 18.13 33.57 -29.57
N ILE A 357 17.69 32.75 -30.53
CA ILE A 357 17.85 33.02 -31.96
C ILE A 357 17.12 34.31 -32.36
N GLU A 358 15.86 34.47 -31.92
CA GLU A 358 15.08 35.66 -32.23
C GLU A 358 15.72 36.94 -31.67
N SER A 359 16.24 36.87 -30.45
CA SER A 359 16.98 37.97 -29.81
C SER A 359 18.24 38.34 -30.60
N LEU A 360 19.01 37.34 -31.04
CA LEU A 360 20.22 37.56 -31.84
C LEU A 360 19.90 38.24 -33.18
N LEU A 361 18.84 37.80 -33.86
CA LEU A 361 18.37 38.41 -35.11
C LEU A 361 17.93 39.87 -34.92
N LYS A 362 17.22 40.16 -33.82
CA LYS A 362 16.82 41.54 -33.46
C LYS A 362 18.03 42.44 -33.19
N GLN A 363 19.02 41.95 -32.45
CA GLN A 363 20.28 42.68 -32.21
C GLN A 363 21.03 42.96 -33.51
N GLN A 364 21.08 41.98 -34.42
CA GLN A 364 21.71 42.17 -35.73
C GLN A 364 21.03 43.27 -36.55
N ARG A 365 19.69 43.30 -36.60
CA ARG A 365 18.93 44.33 -37.31
C ARG A 365 19.19 45.74 -36.75
N LEU A 366 19.20 45.87 -35.43
CA LEU A 366 19.51 47.14 -34.76
C LEU A 366 20.93 47.64 -35.09
N LEU A 367 21.92 46.75 -35.06
CA LEU A 367 23.30 47.11 -35.38
C LEU A 367 23.46 47.50 -36.85
N ARG A 368 22.81 46.80 -37.79
CA ARG A 368 22.80 47.18 -39.21
C ARG A 368 22.20 48.57 -39.42
N ALA A 369 21.09 48.89 -38.75
CA ALA A 369 20.50 50.23 -38.78
C ALA A 369 21.42 51.33 -38.19
N GLN A 370 22.25 51.01 -37.20
CA GLN A 370 23.19 51.97 -36.60
C GLN A 370 24.44 52.29 -37.44
N MET A 371 24.70 51.56 -38.52
CA MET A 371 25.96 51.69 -39.29
C MET A 371 25.92 52.78 -40.38
N ASN A 372 24.77 53.40 -40.63
CA ASN A 372 24.57 54.41 -41.68
C ASN A 372 24.88 55.89 -41.31
N PRO A 373 25.01 56.36 -40.06
CA PRO A 373 25.13 57.80 -39.79
C PRO A 373 26.45 58.41 -40.29
N HIS A 374 27.58 57.75 -40.06
CA HIS A 374 28.90 58.33 -40.33
C HIS A 374 29.15 58.53 -41.83
N PHE A 375 28.73 57.57 -42.67
CA PHE A 375 28.82 57.67 -44.12
C PHE A 375 27.89 58.77 -44.69
N VAL A 376 26.68 58.90 -44.14
CA VAL A 376 25.72 59.93 -44.54
C VAL A 376 26.24 61.33 -44.20
N PHE A 377 26.75 61.55 -42.98
CA PHE A 377 27.31 62.86 -42.61
C PHE A 377 28.55 63.22 -43.46
N ASN A 378 29.47 62.28 -43.68
CA ASN A 378 30.67 62.52 -44.49
C ASN A 378 30.34 62.81 -45.97
N SER A 379 29.34 62.13 -46.52
CA SER A 379 28.90 62.33 -47.91
C SER A 379 28.19 63.67 -48.08
N LEU A 380 27.34 64.08 -47.13
CA LEU A 380 26.68 65.39 -47.14
C LEU A 380 27.68 66.55 -47.02
N SER A 381 28.71 66.41 -46.18
CA SER A 381 29.79 67.39 -46.08
C SER A 381 30.55 67.56 -47.40
N ARG A 382 30.74 66.49 -48.17
CA ARG A 382 31.42 66.55 -49.48
C ARG A 382 30.54 67.09 -50.60
N VAL A 383 29.25 66.77 -50.61
CA VAL A 383 28.29 67.40 -51.54
C VAL A 383 28.32 68.92 -51.35
N LYS A 384 28.33 69.41 -50.11
CA LYS A 384 28.45 70.84 -49.80
C LYS A 384 29.71 71.48 -50.42
N GLU A 385 30.85 70.80 -50.37
CA GLU A 385 32.12 71.26 -50.95
C GLU A 385 32.11 71.20 -52.50
N MET A 386 31.53 70.15 -53.08
CA MET A 386 31.44 69.97 -54.53
C MET A 386 30.50 70.99 -55.20
N ILE A 387 29.42 71.41 -54.53
CA ILE A 387 28.49 72.44 -55.03
C ILE A 387 29.22 73.76 -55.33
N SER A 388 30.27 74.09 -54.57
CA SER A 388 31.06 75.31 -54.78
C SER A 388 32.01 75.23 -55.98
N ASN A 389 32.42 74.03 -56.40
CA ASN A 389 33.47 73.83 -57.42
C ASN A 389 32.92 73.33 -58.77
N ASN A 390 31.94 72.41 -58.77
CA ASN A 390 31.30 71.89 -59.99
C ASN A 390 29.88 71.38 -59.69
N LYS A 391 28.88 72.15 -60.11
CA LYS A 391 27.46 71.88 -59.82
C LYS A 391 26.94 70.59 -60.48
N GLU A 392 27.40 70.27 -61.70
CA GLU A 392 26.98 69.06 -62.41
C GLU A 392 27.51 67.80 -61.72
N LEU A 393 28.79 67.83 -61.30
CA LEU A 393 29.40 66.74 -60.55
C LEU A 393 28.73 66.55 -59.19
N ALA A 394 28.37 67.65 -58.51
CA ALA A 394 27.64 67.60 -57.25
C ALA A 394 26.24 66.98 -57.39
N PHE A 395 25.52 67.31 -58.47
CA PHE A 395 24.20 66.73 -58.76
C PHE A 395 24.28 65.24 -59.08
N LEU A 396 25.28 64.83 -59.88
CA LEU A 396 25.54 63.42 -60.16
C LEU A 396 25.88 62.64 -58.89
N TYR A 397 26.74 63.20 -58.02
CA TYR A 397 27.09 62.61 -56.73
C TYR A 397 25.86 62.47 -55.83
N LEU A 398 25.02 63.50 -55.74
CA LEU A 398 23.80 63.48 -54.91
C LEU A 398 22.79 62.43 -55.39
N ASN A 399 22.63 62.25 -56.71
CA ASN A 399 21.76 61.21 -57.26
C ASN A 399 22.27 59.80 -56.95
N LYS A 400 23.57 59.53 -57.17
CA LYS A 400 24.18 58.24 -56.82
C LYS A 400 24.11 57.97 -55.32
N PHE A 401 24.35 58.99 -54.50
CA PHE A 401 24.22 58.90 -53.04
C PHE A 401 22.78 58.60 -52.60
N SER A 402 21.79 59.26 -53.20
CA SER A 402 20.37 59.05 -52.86
C SER A 402 19.88 57.66 -53.28
N ARG A 403 20.33 57.16 -54.44
CA ARG A 403 20.09 55.77 -54.87
C ARG A 403 20.73 54.78 -53.90
N LEU A 404 21.99 54.98 -53.54
CA LEU A 404 22.69 54.13 -52.58
C LEU A 404 21.99 54.11 -51.21
N LEU A 405 21.56 55.27 -50.69
CA LEU A 405 20.85 55.34 -49.41
C LEU A 405 19.52 54.58 -49.44
N ARG A 406 18.77 54.68 -50.55
CA ARG A 406 17.54 53.92 -50.76
C ARG A 406 17.80 52.42 -50.79
N LEU A 407 18.78 51.98 -51.59
CA LEU A 407 19.18 50.56 -51.68
C LEU A 407 19.59 50.02 -50.31
N VAL A 408 20.37 50.77 -49.52
CA VAL A 408 20.76 50.37 -48.16
C VAL A 408 19.55 50.22 -47.23
N LEU A 409 18.60 51.17 -47.26
CA LEU A 409 17.41 51.11 -46.41
C LEU A 409 16.48 49.96 -46.79
N GLU A 410 16.21 49.78 -48.09
CA GLU A 410 15.38 48.69 -48.62
C GLU A 410 16.02 47.32 -48.35
N ASN A 411 17.33 47.17 -48.60
CA ASN A 411 18.04 45.92 -48.39
C ASN A 411 18.16 45.58 -46.90
N SER A 412 18.30 46.58 -46.01
CA SER A 412 18.41 46.35 -44.56
C SER A 412 17.14 45.80 -43.90
N ALA A 413 15.97 45.98 -44.52
CA ALA A 413 14.69 45.48 -44.01
C ALA A 413 14.49 43.98 -44.26
N ASN A 414 15.19 43.43 -45.26
CA ASN A 414 15.06 42.03 -45.67
C ASN A 414 16.19 41.16 -45.08
N ASN A 415 15.90 39.88 -44.85
CA ASN A 415 16.90 38.93 -44.37
C ASN A 415 17.85 38.47 -45.50
N PHE A 416 17.35 38.46 -46.74
CA PHE A 416 18.05 38.14 -47.98
C PHE A 416 17.57 39.08 -49.10
N VAL A 417 18.46 39.40 -50.03
CA VAL A 417 18.22 40.22 -51.23
C VAL A 417 18.77 39.49 -52.45
N LEU A 418 18.29 39.83 -53.65
CA LEU A 418 18.87 39.27 -54.87
C LEU A 418 20.35 39.65 -54.96
N LEU A 419 21.18 38.73 -55.46
CA LEU A 419 22.59 38.98 -55.69
C LEU A 419 22.78 40.19 -56.61
N ASP A 420 21.92 40.33 -57.61
CA ASP A 420 21.90 41.48 -58.51
C ASP A 420 21.65 42.79 -57.76
N ASP A 421 20.73 42.82 -56.80
CA ASP A 421 20.45 44.01 -55.97
C ASP A 421 21.64 44.37 -55.06
N GLU A 422 22.35 43.39 -54.51
CA GLU A 422 23.58 43.62 -53.73
C GLU A 422 24.72 44.12 -54.63
N LEU A 423 24.89 43.54 -55.83
CA LEU A 423 25.90 43.97 -56.80
C LEU A 423 25.61 45.41 -57.27
N ASP A 424 24.36 45.74 -57.56
CA ASP A 424 23.91 47.10 -57.87
C ASP A 424 24.28 48.08 -56.74
N ALA A 425 24.07 47.68 -55.48
CA ALA A 425 24.43 48.51 -54.33
C ALA A 425 25.96 48.69 -54.20
N VAL A 426 26.73 47.62 -54.43
CA VAL A 426 28.19 47.63 -54.43
C VAL A 426 28.76 48.52 -55.54
N GLU A 427 28.27 48.40 -56.77
CA GLU A 427 28.70 49.22 -57.91
C GLU A 427 28.37 50.70 -57.67
N ASN A 428 27.15 51.00 -57.21
CA ASN A 428 26.77 52.37 -56.85
C ASN A 428 27.68 52.96 -55.76
N TYR A 429 28.07 52.15 -54.77
CA TYR A 429 29.02 52.56 -53.73
C TYR A 429 30.43 52.82 -54.30
N LEU A 430 30.97 51.89 -55.09
CA LEU A 430 32.32 52.00 -55.67
C LEU A 430 32.42 53.19 -56.62
N ASP A 431 31.41 53.41 -57.46
CA ASP A 431 31.31 54.59 -58.33
C ASP A 431 31.29 55.90 -57.55
N LEU A 432 30.50 55.94 -56.46
CA LEU A 432 30.43 57.12 -55.60
C LEU A 432 31.79 57.42 -54.97
N GLN A 433 32.51 56.38 -54.51
CA GLN A 433 33.86 56.53 -53.98
C GLN A 433 34.87 56.94 -55.08
N LYS A 434 34.70 56.49 -56.33
CA LYS A 434 35.53 56.90 -57.46
C LYS A 434 35.35 58.37 -57.82
N LEU A 435 34.12 58.91 -57.69
CA LEU A 435 33.86 60.35 -57.80
C LEU A 435 34.49 61.13 -56.64
N ARG A 436 34.49 60.57 -55.43
CA ARG A 436 35.08 61.19 -54.23
C ARG A 436 36.61 61.21 -54.26
N TYR A 437 37.23 60.19 -54.85
CA TYR A 437 38.68 60.05 -54.97
C TYR A 437 39.10 59.86 -56.44
N PRO A 438 39.04 60.92 -57.27
CA PRO A 438 39.39 60.82 -58.69
C PRO A 438 40.80 60.25 -58.88
N HIS A 439 40.93 59.32 -59.83
CA HIS A 439 42.19 58.65 -60.20
C HIS A 439 42.87 57.81 -59.10
N LYS A 440 42.30 57.70 -57.89
CA LYS A 440 42.92 56.97 -56.77
C LYS A 440 42.87 55.45 -56.95
N PHE A 441 41.78 54.93 -57.52
CA PHE A 441 41.61 53.49 -57.74
C PHE A 441 40.72 53.17 -58.95
N ASP A 442 40.83 51.95 -59.46
CA ASP A 442 39.84 51.30 -60.32
C ASP A 442 39.30 50.03 -59.63
N TYR A 443 38.21 49.49 -60.16
CA TYR A 443 37.65 48.23 -59.68
C TYR A 443 37.17 47.36 -60.84
N GLU A 444 37.09 46.06 -60.60
CA GLU A 444 36.48 45.08 -61.47
C GLU A 444 35.62 44.09 -60.64
N ILE A 445 34.51 43.65 -61.21
CA ILE A 445 33.62 42.63 -60.63
C ILE A 445 33.60 41.46 -61.59
N ILE A 446 34.02 40.28 -61.11
CA ILE A 446 34.18 39.08 -61.91
C ILE A 446 33.23 38.01 -61.39
N LEU A 447 32.25 37.65 -62.20
CA LEU A 447 31.30 36.56 -61.93
C LEU A 447 31.76 35.30 -62.67
N LYS A 448 32.20 34.27 -61.94
CA LYS A 448 32.67 32.99 -62.50
C LYS A 448 31.65 31.90 -62.20
N ASP A 449 31.25 31.14 -63.22
CA ASP A 449 30.35 29.98 -63.08
C ASP A 449 28.97 30.31 -62.47
N LEU A 450 28.46 31.54 -62.66
CA LEU A 450 27.12 31.97 -62.24
C LEU A 450 26.21 32.06 -63.47
N CYS A 451 25.14 31.27 -63.51
CA CYS A 451 24.16 31.33 -64.59
C CYS A 451 23.37 32.64 -64.51
N GLN A 452 23.28 33.35 -65.64
CA GLN A 452 22.64 34.67 -65.74
C GLN A 452 21.12 34.63 -65.46
N ASP A 453 20.49 33.47 -65.61
CA ASP A 453 19.05 33.25 -65.35
C ASP A 453 18.74 32.73 -63.93
N SER A 454 19.75 32.53 -63.07
CA SER A 454 19.56 32.00 -61.72
C SER A 454 19.38 33.11 -60.68
N LEU A 455 18.26 33.08 -59.96
CA LEU A 455 17.98 34.01 -58.86
C LEU A 455 18.70 33.55 -57.60
N TYR A 456 19.86 34.13 -57.31
CA TYR A 456 20.58 33.89 -56.06
C TYR A 456 20.19 34.93 -55.02
N TYR A 457 19.74 34.49 -53.85
CA TYR A 457 19.47 35.35 -52.72
C TYR A 457 20.60 35.30 -51.70
N ILE A 458 21.19 36.44 -51.37
CA ILE A 458 22.27 36.58 -50.40
C ILE A 458 21.90 37.51 -49.26
N PRO A 459 22.50 37.37 -48.07
CA PRO A 459 22.27 38.33 -47.00
C PRO A 459 22.76 39.72 -47.44
N PRO A 460 21.97 40.78 -47.18
CA PRO A 460 22.29 42.12 -47.65
C PRO A 460 23.48 42.73 -46.92
N MET A 461 24.16 43.66 -47.60
CA MET A 461 25.26 44.49 -47.09
C MET A 461 26.46 43.70 -46.56
N LEU A 462 26.75 42.54 -47.15
CA LEU A 462 27.90 41.72 -46.75
C LEU A 462 29.20 42.19 -47.41
N LEU A 463 29.12 42.64 -48.66
CA LEU A 463 30.30 42.94 -49.48
C LEU A 463 30.86 44.33 -49.18
N GLN A 464 29.97 45.31 -49.03
CA GLN A 464 30.31 46.72 -48.90
C GLN A 464 31.37 46.99 -47.82
N PRO A 465 31.32 46.42 -46.60
CA PRO A 465 32.28 46.82 -45.57
C PRO A 465 33.70 46.33 -45.82
N PHE A 466 33.89 45.22 -46.56
CA PHE A 466 35.23 44.80 -46.97
C PHE A 466 35.81 45.74 -48.03
N LEU A 467 34.98 46.15 -49.00
CA LEU A 467 35.35 47.11 -50.04
C LEU A 467 35.64 48.50 -49.46
N GLU A 468 34.86 48.93 -48.46
CA GLU A 468 35.09 50.18 -47.72
C GLU A 468 36.47 50.22 -47.09
N ASN A 469 36.93 49.13 -46.46
CA ASN A 469 38.29 49.12 -45.89
C ASN A 469 39.38 49.20 -46.95
N ALA A 470 39.21 48.55 -48.10
CA ALA A 470 40.19 48.62 -49.17
C ALA A 470 40.40 50.08 -49.61
N ILE A 471 39.31 50.86 -49.71
CA ILE A 471 39.34 52.27 -50.14
C ILE A 471 39.83 53.20 -49.02
N GLU A 472 39.23 53.09 -47.83
CA GLU A 472 39.47 54.00 -46.71
C GLU A 472 40.82 53.75 -46.04
N HIS A 473 41.26 52.50 -45.92
CA HIS A 473 42.52 52.13 -45.25
C HIS A 473 43.57 51.58 -46.21
N GLY A 474 43.18 50.70 -47.15
CA GLY A 474 44.10 50.03 -48.07
C GLY A 474 44.82 50.99 -49.02
N PHE A 475 44.13 52.02 -49.50
CA PHE A 475 44.64 52.96 -50.51
C PHE A 475 45.14 54.31 -49.95
N GLN A 476 45.38 54.41 -48.64
CA GLN A 476 45.97 55.64 -48.08
C GLN A 476 47.43 55.77 -48.50
N ASN A 477 47.81 56.94 -49.04
CA ASN A 477 49.19 57.30 -49.41
C ASN A 477 49.89 56.33 -50.39
N LEU A 478 49.16 55.73 -51.34
CA LEU A 478 49.78 54.93 -52.39
C LEU A 478 50.51 55.81 -53.41
N GLU A 479 51.69 55.36 -53.84
CA GLU A 479 52.45 55.96 -54.95
C GLU A 479 51.94 55.50 -56.34
N PHE A 480 50.99 54.57 -56.36
CA PHE A 480 50.42 53.98 -57.57
C PHE A 480 48.89 53.88 -57.45
N LYS A 481 48.21 53.66 -58.58
CA LYS A 481 46.75 53.56 -58.63
C LYS A 481 46.27 52.26 -57.98
N GLY A 482 45.31 52.37 -57.06
CA GLY A 482 44.67 51.23 -56.42
C GLY A 482 43.84 50.40 -57.41
N LEU A 483 43.70 49.11 -57.15
CA LEU A 483 42.82 48.20 -57.88
C LEU A 483 42.10 47.29 -56.87
N ILE A 484 40.78 47.21 -56.99
CA ILE A 484 39.94 46.26 -56.25
C ILE A 484 39.36 45.25 -57.24
N SER A 485 39.55 43.96 -57.00
CA SER A 485 38.91 42.88 -57.75
C SER A 485 37.97 42.13 -56.82
N LEU A 486 36.67 42.13 -57.15
CA LEU A 486 35.63 41.35 -56.47
C LEU A 486 35.31 40.14 -57.33
N GLU A 487 35.68 38.95 -56.87
CA GLU A 487 35.38 37.69 -57.54
C GLU A 487 34.29 36.92 -56.80
N LEU A 488 33.22 36.55 -57.51
CA LEU A 488 32.16 35.69 -57.01
C LEU A 488 32.10 34.41 -57.85
N SER A 489 32.02 33.26 -57.17
CA SER A 489 31.92 31.95 -57.82
C SER A 489 31.09 30.95 -57.02
N LEU A 490 30.54 29.93 -57.68
CA LEU A 490 29.91 28.83 -56.96
C LEU A 490 30.95 28.08 -56.12
N SER A 491 30.64 27.88 -54.84
CA SER A 491 31.50 27.08 -53.96
C SER A 491 31.38 25.59 -54.32
N LYS A 492 32.42 24.82 -53.98
CA LYS A 492 32.33 23.35 -53.99
C LYS A 492 31.34 22.80 -52.97
N LYS A 493 30.92 23.62 -52.00
CA LYS A 493 29.86 23.29 -51.03
C LYS A 493 28.50 23.72 -51.57
N PRO A 494 27.47 22.87 -51.48
CA PRO A 494 26.13 23.24 -51.91
C PRO A 494 25.61 24.43 -51.08
N ASN A 495 24.85 25.32 -51.71
CA ASN A 495 24.22 26.49 -51.10
C ASN A 495 25.20 27.54 -50.52
N TYR A 496 26.41 27.64 -51.08
CA TYR A 496 27.32 28.76 -50.80
C TYR A 496 27.94 29.35 -52.07
N LEU A 497 28.09 30.68 -52.09
CA LEU A 497 28.99 31.39 -53.00
C LEU A 497 30.34 31.58 -52.32
N ARG A 498 31.42 31.44 -53.08
CA ARG A 498 32.74 31.87 -52.65
C ARG A 498 32.96 33.30 -53.13
N CYS A 499 33.27 34.19 -52.19
CA CYS A 499 33.61 35.57 -52.43
C CYS A 499 35.10 35.78 -52.15
N VAL A 500 35.82 36.35 -53.11
CA VAL A 500 37.22 36.74 -52.96
C VAL A 500 37.36 38.21 -53.32
N ILE A 501 37.81 39.01 -52.36
CA ILE A 501 38.10 40.44 -52.55
C ILE A 501 39.61 40.61 -52.53
N ILE A 502 40.17 41.17 -53.59
CA ILE A 502 41.60 41.38 -53.76
C ILE A 502 41.86 42.87 -53.93
N ASP A 503 42.74 43.43 -53.11
CA ASP A 503 43.28 44.78 -53.31
C ASP A 503 44.81 44.76 -53.45
N ASN A 504 45.35 45.81 -54.07
CA ASN A 504 46.79 46.04 -54.22
C ASN A 504 47.36 47.11 -53.25
N GLY A 505 46.66 47.39 -52.15
CA GLY A 505 47.00 48.46 -51.19
C GLY A 505 48.18 48.15 -50.26
N ASN A 506 48.21 48.79 -49.08
CA ASN A 506 49.34 48.67 -48.13
C ASN A 506 49.40 47.33 -47.36
N GLY A 507 48.46 46.40 -47.55
CA GLY A 507 48.42 45.09 -46.89
C GLY A 507 47.94 45.11 -45.42
N ILE A 508 47.93 43.94 -44.76
CA ILE A 508 47.26 43.70 -43.46
C ILE A 508 48.05 44.27 -42.25
N GLN A 509 49.27 44.79 -42.42
CA GLN A 509 50.22 45.05 -41.33
C GLN A 509 49.88 46.19 -40.34
N LYS A 510 48.71 46.85 -40.44
CA LYS A 510 48.31 47.94 -39.52
C LYS A 510 46.90 47.86 -38.90
N VAL A 511 46.15 46.78 -39.10
CA VAL A 511 44.74 46.70 -38.63
C VAL A 511 44.58 46.08 -37.23
N LEU A 512 45.61 45.43 -36.68
CA LEU A 512 45.52 44.72 -35.40
C LEU A 512 45.56 45.63 -34.15
N ASP A 513 45.89 46.93 -34.28
CA ASP A 513 46.13 47.83 -33.14
C ASP A 513 44.95 48.76 -32.77
N THR A 514 43.83 48.73 -33.49
CA THR A 514 42.59 49.48 -33.15
C THR A 514 41.55 48.56 -32.51
N SER A 515 41.96 47.83 -31.48
CA SER A 515 41.17 46.83 -30.73
C SER A 515 40.11 47.40 -29.77
N LYS A 516 39.57 48.61 -29.99
CA LYS A 516 38.54 49.21 -29.10
C LYS A 516 37.32 49.85 -29.78
N ARG A 517 37.07 49.59 -31.08
CA ARG A 517 35.77 49.91 -31.69
C ARG A 517 35.20 48.67 -32.36
N ILE A 518 33.93 48.36 -32.08
CA ILE A 518 33.15 47.39 -32.85
C ILE A 518 33.10 47.94 -34.29
N SER A 519 34.01 47.47 -35.15
CA SER A 519 34.04 47.88 -36.55
C SER A 519 33.02 47.08 -37.35
N SER A 520 32.52 47.67 -38.44
CA SER A 520 31.59 47.06 -39.38
C SER A 520 32.02 45.65 -39.83
N ILE A 521 33.33 45.46 -39.96
CA ILE A 521 33.97 44.19 -40.34
C ILE A 521 33.79 43.13 -39.27
N SER A 522 33.97 43.44 -37.99
CA SER A 522 33.93 42.41 -36.94
C SER A 522 32.53 41.82 -36.80
N LEU A 523 31.49 42.65 -36.99
CA LEU A 523 30.09 42.21 -36.99
C LEU A 523 29.76 41.32 -38.18
N ILE A 524 30.16 41.73 -39.39
CA ILE A 524 29.94 40.94 -40.60
C ILE A 524 30.76 39.66 -40.57
N SER A 525 31.97 39.72 -40.05
CA SER A 525 32.83 38.56 -39.88
C SER A 525 32.21 37.53 -38.94
N ASN A 526 31.70 37.98 -37.80
CA ASN A 526 30.98 37.12 -36.86
C ASN A 526 29.70 36.52 -37.46
N TYR A 527 28.98 37.28 -38.28
CA TYR A 527 27.81 36.77 -39.00
C TYR A 527 28.21 35.68 -40.00
N ILE A 528 29.21 35.92 -40.84
CA ILE A 528 29.71 34.96 -41.84
C ILE A 528 30.15 33.68 -41.12
N ILE A 529 30.96 33.78 -40.06
CA ILE A 529 31.44 32.62 -39.29
C ILE A 529 30.27 31.82 -38.70
N LYS A 530 29.25 32.48 -38.15
CA LYS A 530 28.08 31.79 -37.59
C LYS A 530 27.20 31.16 -38.68
N ALA A 531 27.06 31.82 -39.83
CA ALA A 531 26.20 31.37 -40.93
C ALA A 531 26.82 30.22 -41.75
N THR A 532 28.14 30.22 -41.93
CA THR A 532 28.87 29.22 -42.74
C THR A 532 29.56 28.15 -41.90
N LYS A 533 29.77 28.42 -40.59
CA LYS A 533 30.66 27.65 -39.70
C LYS A 533 32.12 27.61 -40.18
N GLU A 534 32.53 28.57 -41.01
CA GLU A 534 33.90 28.72 -41.51
C GLU A 534 34.48 30.10 -41.20
N ASN A 535 35.79 30.13 -40.94
CA ASN A 535 36.51 31.37 -40.73
C ASN A 535 36.76 32.11 -42.05
N ILE A 536 36.77 33.45 -41.99
CA ILE A 536 37.22 34.29 -43.09
C ILE A 536 38.74 34.21 -43.19
N GLN A 537 39.26 33.99 -44.39
CA GLN A 537 40.70 33.92 -44.62
C GLN A 537 41.21 35.27 -45.11
N TYR A 538 42.13 35.86 -44.36
CA TYR A 538 42.88 37.05 -44.76
C TYR A 538 44.29 36.64 -45.16
N ARG A 539 44.71 37.00 -46.38
CA ARG A 539 46.06 36.75 -46.91
C ARG A 539 46.65 38.05 -47.45
N SER A 540 47.96 38.21 -47.39
CA SER A 540 48.63 39.30 -48.12
C SER A 540 48.92 38.86 -49.55
N ASN A 541 48.80 39.80 -50.49
CA ASN A 541 49.16 39.59 -51.89
C ASN A 541 50.70 39.63 -52.06
N LYS A 542 51.24 39.20 -53.21
CA LYS A 542 52.68 39.07 -53.46
C LYS A 542 53.45 40.36 -53.09
N ASN A 543 54.58 40.21 -52.39
CA ASN A 543 55.44 41.29 -51.85
C ASN A 543 54.88 42.10 -50.66
N ASN A 544 53.96 41.55 -49.86
CA ASN A 544 53.33 42.23 -48.70
C ASN A 544 52.55 43.51 -49.06
N LYS A 545 52.27 43.73 -50.34
CA LYS A 545 51.45 44.83 -50.84
C LYS A 545 50.11 44.25 -51.29
N GLY A 546 49.03 44.63 -50.62
CA GLY A 546 47.65 44.21 -50.92
C GLY A 546 47.08 43.17 -49.95
N THR A 547 45.74 43.14 -49.88
CA THR A 547 44.96 42.21 -49.05
C THR A 547 44.08 41.32 -49.92
N ILE A 548 43.98 40.04 -49.55
CA ILE A 548 43.04 39.08 -50.12
C ILE A 548 42.12 38.63 -48.97
N VAL A 549 40.82 38.85 -49.13
CA VAL A 549 39.78 38.40 -48.20
C VAL A 549 38.95 37.32 -48.89
N ASP A 550 38.95 36.10 -48.36
CA ASP A 550 38.29 34.93 -48.96
C ASP A 550 37.31 34.32 -47.97
N PHE A 551 36.04 34.26 -48.34
CA PHE A 551 34.96 33.77 -47.48
C PHE A 551 33.77 33.20 -48.26
N LEU A 552 32.98 32.40 -47.55
CA LEU A 552 31.73 31.85 -48.09
C LEU A 552 30.54 32.75 -47.74
N ILE A 553 29.62 32.89 -48.69
CA ILE A 553 28.33 33.57 -48.53
C ILE A 553 27.22 32.53 -48.64
N PRO A 554 26.34 32.39 -47.64
CA PRO A 554 25.20 31.49 -47.75
C PRO A 554 24.24 32.00 -48.82
N ILE A 555 23.76 31.10 -49.69
CA ILE A 555 22.76 31.42 -50.72
C ILE A 555 21.44 30.70 -50.49
N GLN A 556 20.34 31.34 -50.86
CA GLN A 556 19.05 30.71 -51.08
C GLN A 556 18.75 30.78 -52.58
N GLN A 557 18.36 29.64 -53.17
CA GLN A 557 17.86 29.54 -54.55
C GLN A 557 16.34 29.53 -54.56
#